data_AF-A0A319C811-F1
#
_entry.id   AF-A0A319C811-F1
#
_cell.length_a   1.000
_cell.length_b   1.000
_cell.length_c   1.000
_cell.angle_alpha   90.00
_cell.angle_beta   90.00
_cell.angle_gamma   90.00
#
_symmetry.space_group_name_H-M   'P 1'
#
loop_
_entity.id
_entity.type
_entity.pdbx_description
1 polymer ?
#
loop_
_entity_poly.entity_id
_entity_poly.type
_entity_poly.pdbx_seq_one_letter_code
_entity_poly.pdbx_strand_id
1 'polypeptide(L)'
;MSETLEAAQRMAEAVTCPVVADCDNGFGNAINVMRTVTQCERAGLAEVCIEDNIFPKRRSFYEGVQRELTAPHEHALKIQSAVEARTDPDFVVIARTEAFIAGRTKDEALERARAYADAGADAVVVHSKSDSFEELRQFAAAWDRSSSCALVADPTTYEDTSAGELFAAGFRVVVFANQALRAAVRAMQDAMVALRRERGAVSATA
;
A
#
# COMPACT_ATOMS: atom_id res chain seq x y z
N MET A 1 2.01 0.33 -14.86
CA MET A 1 3.28 1.00 -14.59
C MET A 1 3.38 2.37 -15.25
N SER A 2 3.37 2.51 -16.58
CA SER A 2 3.56 3.84 -17.20
C SER A 2 2.54 4.89 -16.74
N GLU A 3 1.25 4.57 -16.77
CA GLU A 3 0.18 5.50 -16.37
C GLU A 3 0.24 5.84 -14.87
N THR A 4 0.53 4.85 -14.03
CA THR A 4 0.62 5.03 -12.57
C THR A 4 1.86 5.85 -12.20
N LEU A 5 2.98 5.64 -12.88
CA LEU A 5 4.21 6.41 -12.71
C LEU A 5 4.02 7.86 -13.14
N GLU A 6 3.38 8.10 -14.29
CA GLU A 6 3.12 9.47 -14.77
C GLU A 6 2.25 10.25 -13.78
N ALA A 7 1.23 9.61 -13.20
CA ALA A 7 0.43 10.22 -12.15
C ALA A 7 1.25 10.52 -10.88
N ALA A 8 2.09 9.57 -10.45
CA ALA A 8 2.93 9.73 -9.27
C ALA A 8 4.00 10.84 -9.45
N GLN A 9 4.62 10.91 -10.63
CA GLN A 9 5.58 11.95 -10.97
C GLN A 9 4.96 13.35 -10.88
N ARG A 10 3.76 13.54 -11.46
CA ARG A 10 3.04 14.82 -11.34
C ARG A 10 2.77 15.22 -9.90
N MET A 11 2.49 14.24 -9.02
CA MET A 11 2.32 14.51 -7.59
C MET A 11 3.63 14.95 -6.95
N ALA A 12 4.73 14.23 -7.21
CA ALA A 12 6.06 14.55 -6.68
C ALA A 12 6.57 15.93 -7.12
N GLU A 13 6.34 16.31 -8.37
CA GLU A 13 6.70 17.64 -8.89
C GLU A 13 5.88 18.77 -8.25
N ALA A 14 4.67 18.47 -7.76
CA ALA A 14 3.75 19.47 -7.23
C ALA A 14 3.90 19.73 -5.73
N VAL A 15 4.65 18.91 -4.99
CA VAL A 15 4.75 18.98 -3.52
C VAL A 15 6.19 18.91 -3.04
N THR A 16 6.44 19.36 -1.81
CA THR A 16 7.75 19.27 -1.16
C THR A 16 7.85 18.14 -0.14
N CYS A 17 6.74 17.49 0.18
CA CYS A 17 6.73 16.32 1.07
C CYS A 17 7.06 15.04 0.27
N PRO A 18 7.62 14.00 0.91
CA PRO A 18 7.87 12.71 0.26
C PRO A 18 6.59 12.13 -0.34
N VAL A 19 6.69 11.57 -1.55
CA VAL A 19 5.61 10.84 -2.20
C VAL A 19 5.94 9.35 -2.20
N VAL A 20 5.02 8.57 -1.62
CA VAL A 20 5.06 7.10 -1.56
C VAL A 20 4.12 6.54 -2.63
N ALA A 21 4.61 5.62 -3.46
CA ALA A 21 3.81 5.01 -4.52
C ALA A 21 3.43 3.56 -4.21
N ASP A 22 2.12 3.25 -4.24
CA ASP A 22 1.64 1.86 -4.39
C ASP A 22 1.99 1.37 -5.80
N CYS A 23 2.94 0.45 -5.88
CA CYS A 23 3.44 -0.11 -7.13
C CYS A 23 2.85 -1.51 -7.42
N ASP A 24 1.65 -1.77 -6.88
CA ASP A 24 1.01 -3.08 -6.96
C ASP A 24 1.97 -4.17 -6.50
N ASN A 25 2.17 -5.19 -7.31
CA ASN A 25 3.11 -6.28 -7.05
C ASN A 25 4.45 -6.11 -7.80
N GLY A 26 4.76 -4.89 -8.24
CA GLY A 26 5.97 -4.55 -8.99
C GLY A 26 5.84 -4.72 -10.50
N PHE A 27 4.60 -4.83 -11.00
CA PHE A 27 4.25 -4.92 -12.42
C PHE A 27 4.89 -6.10 -13.19
N GLY A 28 5.20 -7.19 -12.49
CA GLY A 28 5.73 -8.42 -13.09
C GLY A 28 6.70 -9.16 -12.18
N ASN A 29 7.80 -9.65 -12.76
CA ASN A 29 8.85 -10.37 -12.06
C ASN A 29 9.94 -9.41 -11.51
N ALA A 30 11.04 -9.97 -10.99
CA ALA A 30 12.18 -9.20 -10.46
C ALA A 30 12.73 -8.13 -11.44
N ILE A 31 12.80 -8.42 -12.74
CA ILE A 31 13.31 -7.47 -13.74
C ILE A 31 12.35 -6.28 -13.88
N ASN A 32 11.04 -6.54 -13.83
CA ASN A 32 10.02 -5.48 -13.82
C ASN A 32 10.10 -4.64 -12.55
N VAL A 33 10.36 -5.26 -11.40
CA VAL A 33 10.56 -4.58 -10.12
C VAL A 33 11.78 -3.66 -10.16
N MET A 34 12.93 -4.14 -10.63
CA MET A 34 14.13 -3.31 -10.76
C MET A 34 13.87 -2.08 -11.63
N ARG A 35 13.21 -2.27 -12.78
CA ARG A 35 12.80 -1.15 -13.65
C ARG A 35 11.85 -0.20 -12.92
N THR A 36 10.90 -0.72 -12.14
CA THR A 36 9.94 0.10 -11.39
C THR A 36 10.65 0.99 -10.39
N VAL A 37 11.54 0.43 -9.57
CA VAL A 37 12.36 1.19 -8.61
C VAL A 37 13.16 2.28 -9.32
N THR A 38 13.95 1.93 -10.33
CA THR A 38 14.79 2.90 -11.04
C THR A 38 13.96 4.02 -11.69
N GLN A 39 12.77 3.72 -12.20
CA GLN A 39 11.91 4.74 -12.81
C GLN A 39 11.21 5.62 -11.77
N CYS A 40 10.73 5.03 -10.67
CA CYS A 40 10.11 5.75 -9.56
C CYS A 40 11.10 6.72 -8.90
N GLU A 41 12.31 6.26 -8.62
CA GLU A 41 13.38 7.08 -8.07
C GLU A 41 13.75 8.24 -9.01
N ARG A 42 13.91 7.97 -10.31
CA ARG A 42 14.16 9.02 -11.33
C ARG A 42 13.03 10.03 -11.45
N ALA A 43 11.80 9.63 -11.14
CA ALA A 43 10.62 10.50 -11.15
C ALA A 43 10.50 11.36 -9.89
N GLY A 44 11.47 11.28 -8.96
CA GLY A 44 11.46 12.05 -7.72
C GLY A 44 10.55 11.47 -6.63
N LEU A 45 10.13 10.21 -6.76
CA LEU A 45 9.43 9.51 -5.68
C LEU A 45 10.42 9.16 -4.56
N ALA A 46 9.95 9.17 -3.33
CA ALA A 46 10.77 8.84 -2.17
C ALA A 46 10.72 7.34 -1.83
N GLU A 47 9.57 6.70 -2.08
CA GLU A 47 9.33 5.34 -1.62
C GLU A 47 8.42 4.57 -2.58
N VAL A 48 8.61 3.25 -2.64
CA VAL A 48 7.72 2.33 -3.36
C VAL A 48 7.21 1.24 -2.43
N CYS A 49 5.95 0.86 -2.61
CA CYS A 49 5.32 -0.25 -1.92
C CYS A 49 4.98 -1.37 -2.91
N ILE A 50 5.50 -2.58 -2.66
CA ILE A 50 5.38 -3.73 -3.55
C ILE A 50 4.77 -4.90 -2.77
N GLU A 51 3.68 -5.47 -3.28
CA GLU A 51 2.92 -6.51 -2.58
C GLU A 51 3.14 -7.95 -3.11
N ASP A 52 2.86 -8.93 -2.26
CA ASP A 52 3.04 -10.37 -2.52
C ASP A 52 1.88 -11.05 -3.27
N ASN A 53 1.01 -10.27 -3.92
CA ASN A 53 0.01 -10.78 -4.86
C ASN A 53 0.64 -11.30 -6.16
N ILE A 54 -0.01 -12.31 -6.74
CA ILE A 54 0.26 -12.77 -8.10
C ILE A 54 -0.14 -11.69 -9.11
N PHE A 55 0.62 -11.55 -10.21
CA PHE A 55 0.29 -10.63 -11.29
C PHE A 55 -0.81 -11.23 -12.21
N PRO A 56 -1.83 -10.46 -12.61
CA PRO A 56 -2.12 -9.07 -12.24
C PRO A 56 -2.76 -8.93 -10.84
N LYS A 57 -2.49 -7.81 -10.16
CA LYS A 57 -3.07 -7.47 -8.84
C LYS A 57 -4.59 -7.50 -8.87
N ARG A 58 -5.18 -8.01 -7.77
CA ARG A 58 -6.60 -7.83 -7.43
C ARG A 58 -6.70 -6.92 -6.22
N ARG A 59 -7.63 -5.95 -6.22
CA ARG A 59 -7.89 -5.07 -5.05
C ARG A 59 -8.16 -5.90 -3.78
N SER A 60 -7.65 -5.49 -2.62
CA SER A 60 -7.70 -6.31 -1.39
C SER A 60 -9.13 -6.66 -0.92
N PHE A 61 -10.10 -5.79 -1.21
CA PHE A 61 -11.50 -5.96 -0.80
C PHE A 61 -12.40 -6.63 -1.88
N TYR A 62 -11.82 -7.44 -2.77
CA TYR A 62 -12.62 -8.18 -3.75
C TYR A 62 -13.31 -9.38 -3.07
N GLU A 63 -14.64 -9.38 -3.04
CA GLU A 63 -15.44 -10.43 -2.41
C GLU A 63 -15.47 -11.73 -3.24
N GLY A 64 -15.67 -12.86 -2.57
CA GLY A 64 -15.98 -14.14 -3.22
C GLY A 64 -14.84 -14.83 -3.96
N VAL A 65 -13.60 -14.35 -3.83
CA VAL A 65 -12.45 -14.89 -4.56
C VAL A 65 -11.33 -15.26 -3.58
N GLN A 66 -10.89 -16.53 -3.61
CA GLN A 66 -9.68 -16.92 -2.89
C GLN A 66 -8.46 -16.22 -3.50
N ARG A 67 -7.66 -15.61 -2.63
CA ARG A 67 -6.47 -14.86 -3.02
C ARG A 67 -5.26 -15.77 -2.96
N GLU A 68 -4.65 -15.96 -4.11
CA GLU A 68 -3.36 -16.62 -4.22
C GLU A 68 -2.26 -15.58 -4.03
N LEU A 69 -1.26 -15.94 -3.22
CA LEU A 69 -0.08 -15.13 -2.97
C LEU A 69 1.12 -15.83 -3.59
N THR A 70 2.08 -15.02 -4.04
CA THR A 70 3.41 -15.51 -4.40
C THR A 70 4.05 -16.21 -3.20
N ALA A 71 4.87 -17.22 -3.47
CA ALA A 71 5.62 -17.90 -2.41
C ALA A 71 6.50 -16.88 -1.65
N PRO A 72 6.66 -17.00 -0.32
CA PRO A 72 7.42 -16.02 0.46
C PRO A 72 8.83 -15.77 -0.08
N HIS A 73 9.57 -16.83 -0.43
CA HIS A 73 10.92 -16.73 -0.99
C HIS A 73 10.96 -16.01 -2.35
N GLU A 74 9.98 -16.22 -3.21
CA GLU A 74 9.93 -15.57 -4.52
C GLU A 74 9.66 -14.06 -4.37
N HIS A 75 8.76 -13.68 -3.46
CA HIS A 75 8.53 -12.25 -3.18
C HIS A 75 9.75 -11.62 -2.47
N ALA A 76 10.42 -12.33 -1.57
CA ALA A 76 11.65 -11.88 -0.94
C ALA A 76 12.75 -11.57 -1.99
N LEU A 77 12.91 -12.42 -3.01
CA LEU A 77 13.84 -12.14 -4.12
C LEU A 77 13.45 -10.90 -4.94
N LYS A 78 12.15 -10.63 -5.12
CA LYS A 78 11.69 -9.37 -5.73
C LYS A 78 12.07 -8.16 -4.88
N ILE A 79 11.88 -8.25 -3.56
CA ILE A 79 12.26 -7.17 -2.62
C ILE A 79 13.77 -6.96 -2.65
N GLN A 80 14.58 -8.02 -2.59
CA GLN A 80 16.02 -7.91 -2.73
C GLN A 80 16.41 -7.22 -4.05
N SER A 81 15.78 -7.61 -5.17
CA SER A 81 16.01 -6.97 -6.47
C SER A 81 15.60 -5.49 -6.49
N ALA A 82 14.56 -5.11 -5.74
CA ALA A 82 14.16 -3.72 -5.57
C ALA A 82 15.23 -2.91 -4.83
N VAL A 83 15.73 -3.46 -3.71
CA VAL A 83 16.79 -2.85 -2.89
C VAL A 83 18.10 -2.74 -3.68
N GLU A 84 18.45 -3.73 -4.48
CA GLU A 84 19.65 -3.70 -5.34
C GLU A 84 19.53 -2.70 -6.50
N ALA A 85 18.31 -2.35 -6.92
CA ALA A 85 18.06 -1.45 -8.05
C ALA A 85 18.03 0.04 -7.69
N ARG A 86 17.86 0.40 -6.40
CA ARG A 86 17.89 1.79 -5.95
C ARG A 86 19.31 2.36 -6.05
N THR A 87 19.44 3.62 -6.44
CA THR A 87 20.75 4.30 -6.49
C THR A 87 20.98 5.23 -5.31
N ASP A 88 19.92 5.82 -4.78
CA ASP A 88 19.90 6.63 -3.57
C ASP A 88 19.71 5.72 -2.34
N PRO A 89 20.63 5.71 -1.37
CA PRO A 89 20.47 4.95 -0.13
C PRO A 89 19.27 5.39 0.72
N ASP A 90 18.74 6.61 0.52
CA ASP A 90 17.59 7.13 1.24
C ASP A 90 16.25 6.74 0.59
N PHE A 91 16.27 6.14 -0.62
CA PHE A 91 15.05 5.67 -1.29
C PHE A 91 14.49 4.41 -0.62
N VAL A 92 13.25 4.48 -0.14
CA VAL A 92 12.65 3.43 0.70
C VAL A 92 11.92 2.37 -0.12
N VAL A 93 12.19 1.10 0.19
CA VAL A 93 11.49 -0.07 -0.35
C VAL A 93 10.60 -0.67 0.73
N ILE A 94 9.28 -0.56 0.53
CA ILE A 94 8.26 -1.14 1.40
C ILE A 94 7.77 -2.45 0.80
N ALA A 95 7.82 -3.53 1.58
CA ALA A 95 7.20 -4.80 1.21
C ALA A 95 5.80 -4.91 1.84
N ARG A 96 4.79 -5.28 1.07
CA ARG A 96 3.41 -5.44 1.54
C ARG A 96 3.02 -6.90 1.51
N THR A 97 2.65 -7.46 2.66
CA THR A 97 2.03 -8.80 2.69
C THR A 97 0.51 -8.70 2.76
N GLU A 98 -0.13 -9.48 1.89
CA GLU A 98 -1.58 -9.65 1.81
C GLU A 98 -2.03 -10.96 2.49
N ALA A 99 -1.19 -11.51 3.40
CA ALA A 99 -1.46 -12.75 4.12
C ALA A 99 -2.85 -12.78 4.80
N PHE A 100 -3.19 -11.79 5.61
CA PHE A 100 -4.50 -11.74 6.26
C PHE A 100 -5.64 -11.48 5.27
N ILE A 101 -5.41 -10.67 4.23
CA ILE A 101 -6.38 -10.48 3.14
C ILE A 101 -6.73 -11.82 2.47
N ALA A 102 -5.73 -12.67 2.28
CA ALA A 102 -5.84 -14.02 1.75
C ALA A 102 -6.34 -15.07 2.77
N GLY A 103 -6.65 -14.67 4.00
CA GLY A 103 -7.13 -15.56 5.05
C GLY A 103 -6.06 -16.49 5.63
N ARG A 104 -4.78 -16.11 5.52
CA ARG A 104 -3.66 -16.84 6.14
C ARG A 104 -3.56 -16.53 7.62
N THR A 105 -2.82 -17.37 8.35
CA THR A 105 -2.62 -17.21 9.79
C THR A 105 -1.64 -16.09 10.10
N LYS A 106 -1.66 -15.63 11.36
CA LYS A 106 -0.65 -14.69 11.89
C LYS A 106 0.77 -15.22 11.73
N ASP A 107 0.98 -16.51 11.91
CA ASP A 107 2.32 -17.11 11.82
C ASP A 107 2.84 -17.08 10.38
N GLU A 108 1.98 -17.34 9.38
CA GLU A 108 2.37 -17.20 7.96
C GLU A 108 2.62 -15.72 7.59
N ALA A 109 1.82 -14.78 8.12
CA ALA A 109 2.06 -13.35 7.94
C ALA A 109 3.43 -12.92 8.52
N LEU A 110 3.79 -13.43 9.71
CA LEU A 110 5.09 -13.17 10.33
C LEU A 110 6.25 -13.78 9.55
N GLU A 111 6.09 -15.01 9.05
CA GLU A 111 7.08 -15.66 8.19
C GLU A 111 7.38 -14.82 6.95
N ARG A 112 6.32 -14.38 6.25
CA ARG A 112 6.43 -13.52 5.07
C ARG A 112 7.11 -12.19 5.39
N ALA A 113 6.61 -11.48 6.39
CA ALA A 113 7.15 -10.17 6.76
C ALA A 113 8.63 -10.25 7.17
N ARG A 114 9.03 -11.30 7.91
CA ARG A 114 10.44 -11.54 8.26
C ARG A 114 11.28 -11.84 7.03
N ALA A 115 10.82 -12.70 6.13
CA ALA A 115 11.53 -12.97 4.88
C ALA A 115 11.73 -11.70 4.04
N TYR A 116 10.79 -10.75 4.07
CA TYR A 116 10.90 -9.49 3.32
C TYR A 116 11.83 -8.50 4.01
N ALA A 117 11.81 -8.44 5.34
CA ALA A 117 12.77 -7.67 6.13
C ALA A 117 14.20 -8.20 5.94
N ASP A 118 14.39 -9.53 5.98
CA ASP A 118 15.70 -10.18 5.76
C ASP A 118 16.21 -9.96 4.32
N ALA A 119 15.30 -9.78 3.35
CA ALA A 119 15.63 -9.40 1.98
C ALA A 119 15.99 -7.91 1.82
N GLY A 120 15.93 -7.13 2.88
CA GLY A 120 16.35 -5.72 2.91
C GLY A 120 15.22 -4.70 2.79
N ALA A 121 13.94 -5.07 2.91
CA ALA A 121 12.88 -4.08 2.98
C ALA A 121 13.09 -3.12 4.16
N ASP A 122 12.98 -1.82 3.92
CA ASP A 122 13.12 -0.82 4.98
C ASP A 122 11.85 -0.75 5.84
N ALA A 123 10.71 -1.15 5.29
CA ALA A 123 9.44 -1.27 6.01
C ALA A 123 8.55 -2.38 5.47
N VAL A 124 7.63 -2.86 6.31
CA VAL A 124 6.58 -3.80 5.91
C VAL A 124 5.18 -3.26 6.22
N VAL A 125 4.30 -3.38 5.24
CA VAL A 125 2.85 -3.24 5.43
C VAL A 125 2.27 -4.63 5.65
N VAL A 126 1.55 -4.82 6.75
CA VAL A 126 0.74 -6.02 6.97
C VAL A 126 -0.71 -5.61 6.90
N HIS A 127 -1.38 -5.97 5.80
CA HIS A 127 -2.72 -5.47 5.51
C HIS A 127 -3.80 -6.44 5.98
N SER A 128 -4.86 -5.87 6.53
CA SER A 128 -6.03 -6.59 7.04
C SER A 128 -7.31 -6.05 6.40
N LYS A 129 -8.32 -6.91 6.28
CA LYS A 129 -9.70 -6.54 5.93
C LYS A 129 -10.67 -6.70 7.09
N SER A 130 -10.16 -7.05 8.28
CA SER A 130 -10.92 -7.07 9.52
C SER A 130 -11.41 -5.66 9.85
N ASP A 131 -12.59 -5.55 10.43
CA ASP A 131 -13.10 -4.31 11.03
C ASP A 131 -12.45 -4.01 12.39
N SER A 132 -11.70 -4.97 12.94
CA SER A 132 -10.96 -4.86 14.18
C SER A 132 -9.45 -4.87 13.98
N PHE A 133 -8.75 -4.02 14.75
CA PHE A 133 -7.28 -3.96 14.82
C PHE A 133 -6.63 -5.17 15.51
N GLU A 134 -7.41 -6.10 16.06
CA GLU A 134 -6.90 -7.17 16.93
C GLU A 134 -5.82 -8.06 16.26
N GLU A 135 -6.02 -8.48 15.02
CA GLU A 135 -5.04 -9.36 14.35
C GLU A 135 -3.71 -8.63 14.07
N LEU A 136 -3.76 -7.35 13.73
CA LEU A 136 -2.57 -6.52 13.51
C LEU A 136 -1.90 -6.17 14.84
N ARG A 137 -2.67 -5.99 15.91
CA ARG A 137 -2.14 -5.82 17.27
C ARG A 137 -1.36 -7.06 17.72
N GLN A 138 -1.90 -8.25 17.45
CA GLN A 138 -1.22 -9.52 17.73
C GLN A 138 0.02 -9.72 16.86
N PHE A 139 -0.05 -9.37 15.58
CA PHE A 139 1.11 -9.37 14.68
C PHE A 139 2.22 -8.45 15.22
N ALA A 140 1.89 -7.19 15.53
CA ALA A 140 2.85 -6.19 16.01
C ALA A 140 3.49 -6.57 17.35
N ALA A 141 2.74 -7.26 18.24
CA ALA A 141 3.28 -7.78 19.49
C ALA A 141 4.31 -8.91 19.29
N ALA A 142 4.24 -9.64 18.18
CA ALA A 142 5.16 -10.73 17.83
C ALA A 142 6.27 -10.30 16.86
N TRP A 143 6.22 -9.06 16.36
CA TRP A 143 7.26 -8.47 15.53
C TRP A 143 8.49 -8.13 16.37
N ASP A 144 9.67 -8.44 15.85
CA ASP A 144 10.93 -8.11 16.51
C ASP A 144 11.18 -6.60 16.43
N ARG A 145 11.02 -5.91 17.57
CA ARG A 145 11.21 -4.46 17.67
C ARG A 145 12.67 -4.02 17.54
N SER A 146 13.63 -4.95 17.56
CA SER A 146 15.03 -4.65 17.26
C SER A 146 15.33 -4.66 15.75
N SER A 147 14.40 -5.16 14.92
CA SER A 147 14.50 -5.06 13.47
C SER A 147 14.56 -3.60 13.03
N SER A 148 15.45 -3.30 12.07
CA SER A 148 15.49 -2.01 11.38
C SER A 148 14.29 -1.81 10.45
N CYS A 149 13.56 -2.88 10.13
CA CYS A 149 12.40 -2.84 9.25
C CYS A 149 11.15 -2.34 10.01
N ALA A 150 10.64 -1.18 9.60
CA ALA A 150 9.52 -0.51 10.24
C ALA A 150 8.17 -1.16 9.90
N LEU A 151 7.20 -1.08 10.82
CA LEU A 151 5.81 -1.49 10.52
C LEU A 151 4.98 -0.31 10.02
N VAL A 152 4.22 -0.54 8.96
CA VAL A 152 3.29 0.43 8.35
C VAL A 152 1.85 -0.08 8.48
N ALA A 153 0.95 0.76 8.97
CA ALA A 153 -0.47 0.46 9.13
C ALA A 153 -1.33 1.17 8.08
N ASP A 154 -2.46 0.55 7.72
CA ASP A 154 -3.52 1.14 6.88
C ASP A 154 -4.88 0.84 7.54
N PRO A 155 -5.44 1.79 8.32
CA PRO A 155 -6.68 1.61 9.09
C PRO A 155 -7.95 1.85 8.28
N THR A 156 -7.94 1.57 6.97
CA THR A 156 -9.13 1.77 6.13
C THR A 156 -10.36 0.98 6.60
N THR A 157 -10.20 -0.23 7.15
CA THR A 157 -11.32 -1.08 7.60
C THR A 157 -11.57 -1.04 9.11
N TYR A 158 -10.54 -0.78 9.92
CA TYR A 158 -10.61 -0.64 11.38
C TYR A 158 -10.52 0.83 11.79
N GLU A 159 -11.44 1.64 11.23
CA GLU A 159 -11.39 3.11 11.25
C GLU A 159 -11.53 3.74 12.65
N ASP A 160 -12.07 2.99 13.61
CA ASP A 160 -12.16 3.42 15.03
C ASP A 160 -10.79 3.41 15.74
N THR A 161 -9.77 2.77 15.16
CA THR A 161 -8.42 2.71 15.74
C THR A 161 -7.64 3.96 15.41
N SER A 162 -7.23 4.70 16.44
CA SER A 162 -6.48 5.94 16.27
C SER A 162 -5.02 5.69 15.86
N ALA A 163 -4.40 6.67 15.21
CA ALA A 163 -2.96 6.63 14.93
C ALA A 163 -2.12 6.47 16.21
N GLY A 164 -2.56 7.06 17.33
CA GLY A 164 -1.89 6.91 18.63
C GLY A 164 -1.86 5.46 19.13
N GLU A 165 -2.96 4.73 18.95
CA GLU A 165 -3.02 3.29 19.29
C GLU A 165 -2.11 2.45 18.38
N LEU A 166 -2.07 2.76 17.08
CA LEU A 166 -1.16 2.11 16.13
C LEU A 166 0.31 2.34 16.51
N PHE A 167 0.67 3.59 16.84
CA PHE A 167 2.03 3.91 17.30
C PHE A 167 2.37 3.22 18.63
N ALA A 168 1.44 3.15 19.58
CA ALA A 168 1.63 2.44 20.84
C ALA A 168 1.84 0.93 20.63
N ALA A 169 1.20 0.35 19.62
CA ALA A 169 1.40 -1.05 19.24
C ALA A 169 2.77 -1.32 18.57
N GLY A 170 3.44 -0.29 18.06
CA GLY A 170 4.78 -0.38 17.47
C GLY A 170 4.84 -0.06 15.97
N PHE A 171 3.72 0.33 15.35
CA PHE A 171 3.74 0.89 13.99
C PHE A 171 4.48 2.22 13.97
N ARG A 172 5.09 2.55 12.82
CA ARG A 172 5.87 3.78 12.63
C ARG A 172 5.26 4.72 11.61
N VAL A 173 4.50 4.17 10.66
CA VAL A 173 3.80 4.91 9.61
C VAL A 173 2.35 4.48 9.57
N VAL A 174 1.45 5.44 9.35
CA VAL A 174 0.01 5.20 9.17
C VAL A 174 -0.42 5.81 7.85
N VAL A 175 -1.03 5.01 6.98
CA VAL A 175 -1.46 5.40 5.64
C VAL A 175 -2.97 5.57 5.62
N PHE A 176 -3.42 6.78 5.31
CA PHE A 176 -4.83 7.07 5.01
C PHE A 176 -5.02 7.04 3.48
N ALA A 177 -5.31 5.85 2.95
CA ALA A 177 -5.14 5.54 1.53
C ALA A 177 -6.12 6.23 0.55
N ASN A 178 -7.37 6.49 0.95
CA ASN A 178 -8.44 6.84 0.00
C ASN A 178 -9.47 7.88 0.50
N GLN A 179 -9.24 8.45 1.67
CA GLN A 179 -10.15 9.38 2.35
C GLN A 179 -10.34 10.66 1.53
N ALA A 180 -9.27 11.19 0.93
CA ALA A 180 -9.33 12.37 0.06
C ALA A 180 -10.21 12.14 -1.18
N LEU A 181 -10.06 10.99 -1.84
CA LEU A 181 -10.89 10.60 -2.98
C LEU A 181 -12.36 10.46 -2.58
N ARG A 182 -12.64 9.78 -1.46
CA ARG A 182 -14.01 9.62 -0.91
C ARG A 182 -14.67 10.98 -0.66
N ALA A 183 -13.94 11.91 -0.05
CA ALA A 183 -14.44 13.26 0.22
C ALA A 183 -14.70 14.06 -1.07
N ALA A 184 -13.76 14.02 -2.02
CA ALA A 184 -13.90 14.73 -3.30
C ALA A 184 -15.12 14.23 -4.09
N VAL A 185 -15.31 12.90 -4.18
CA VAL A 185 -16.48 12.31 -4.86
C VAL A 185 -17.78 12.78 -4.24
N ARG A 186 -17.86 12.78 -2.89
CA ARG A 186 -19.07 13.24 -2.20
C ARG A 186 -19.37 14.71 -2.48
N ALA A 187 -18.37 15.58 -2.38
CA ALA A 187 -18.53 17.01 -2.64
C ALA A 187 -18.97 17.30 -4.09
N MET A 188 -18.39 16.59 -5.06
CA MET A 188 -18.81 16.70 -6.46
C MET A 188 -20.26 16.23 -6.66
N GLN A 189 -20.67 15.12 -6.04
CA GLN A 189 -22.05 14.64 -6.11
C GLN A 189 -23.04 15.65 -5.53
N ASP A 190 -22.76 16.17 -4.33
CA ASP A 190 -23.62 17.14 -3.67
C ASP A 190 -23.78 18.42 -4.50
N ALA A 191 -22.68 18.93 -5.10
CA ALA A 191 -22.70 20.09 -5.98
C ALA A 191 -23.56 19.84 -7.25
N MET A 192 -23.41 18.68 -7.88
CA MET A 192 -24.18 18.34 -9.09
C MET A 192 -25.68 18.15 -8.79
N VAL A 193 -26.01 17.58 -7.64
CA VAL A 193 -27.40 17.47 -7.16
C VAL A 193 -28.02 18.85 -6.91
N ALA A 194 -27.27 19.76 -6.26
CA ALA A 194 -27.72 21.13 -6.02
C ALA A 194 -27.96 21.88 -7.34
N LEU A 195 -27.01 21.81 -8.29
CA LEU A 195 -27.17 22.42 -9.62
C LEU A 195 -28.39 21.89 -10.38
N ARG A 196 -28.60 20.56 -10.36
CA ARG A 196 -29.79 19.95 -10.99
C ARG A 196 -31.09 20.46 -10.37
N ARG A 197 -31.16 20.55 -9.05
CA ARG A 197 -32.35 21.00 -8.31
C ARG A 197 -32.64 22.48 -8.50
N GLU A 198 -31.62 23.33 -8.44
CA GLU A 198 -31.78 24.79 -8.31
C GLU A 198 -31.66 25.55 -9.63
N ARG A 199 -30.93 24.99 -10.59
CA ARG A 199 -30.71 25.62 -11.90
C ARG A 199 -31.42 24.90 -13.04
N GLY A 200 -32.12 23.80 -12.75
CA GLY A 200 -32.85 23.04 -13.77
C GLY A 200 -31.93 22.60 -14.91
N ALA A 201 -30.67 22.28 -14.61
CA ALA A 201 -29.60 21.98 -15.60
C ALA A 201 -29.91 20.78 -16.51
N VAL A 202 -31.06 20.14 -16.32
CA VAL A 202 -31.67 19.18 -17.24
C VAL A 202 -33.08 19.66 -17.55
N SER A 203 -33.30 20.19 -18.76
CA SER A 203 -34.64 20.26 -19.35
C SER A 203 -35.10 18.82 -19.55
N ALA A 204 -36.15 18.41 -18.85
CA ALA A 204 -36.88 17.20 -19.19
C ALA A 204 -37.66 17.46 -20.49
N THR A 205 -36.96 17.45 -21.61
CA THR A 205 -37.55 17.34 -22.94
C THR A 205 -37.10 16.01 -23.51
N ALA A 206 -38.08 15.12 -23.65
CA ALA A 206 -38.02 13.80 -24.24
C ALA A 206 -37.55 13.83 -25.70
#